data_AF-A0A937RB90-F1
#
_entry.id   AF-A0A937RB90-F1
#
_cell.length_a   1.000
_cell.length_b   1.000
_cell.length_c   1.000
_cell.angle_alpha   90.00
_cell.angle_beta   90.00
_cell.angle_gamma   90.00
#
_symmetry.space_group_name_H-M   'P 1'
#
loop_
_entity.id
_entity.type
_entity.pdbx_description
1 polymer ?
#
loop_
_entity_poly.entity_id
_entity_poly.type
_entity_poly.pdbx_seq_one_letter_code
_entity_poly.pdbx_strand_id
1 'polypeptide(L)'
;MAECERSPVRRLSCLLGVALVFLAGVGYGAEMDSAACRTKALAAEKARDWPAALGAWERVLDRCVSSEAQRVEARAHIKGLRPKAPRNTERSKALPWKVLVVIFRHLGFSWKDGDKTVKIHKTVSPDDERRIRASFGCFAKHVFHYSSGMLRIDADFAVIEEPLTKLHGSGKGPFCPAPHLVRPFTDRLLKGKQVDTVFCYVKFNGKRGPDVPAPWIAATFASSADVGGAGFVNIPWRTNYPFKGETDGEMELHEWLHQIDWMFRHVLHYPDELVPTSDAGRFEGDNRPGGDPEYGRKRTETTWIRFYQHIMEDHITRQMWSEATMRPKPGQPRPGDALAPGRK
;
A
#
# COMPACT_ATOMS: atom_id res chain seq x y z
N MET A 1 -19.74 -66.81 3.83
CA MET A 1 -20.53 -67.66 2.91
C MET A 1 -21.03 -66.75 1.82
N ALA A 2 -20.29 -66.63 0.72
CA ALA A 2 -20.42 -67.49 -0.47
C ALA A 2 -21.80 -67.23 -1.13
N GLU A 3 -21.87 -66.38 -2.14
CA GLU A 3 -21.65 -66.65 -3.58
C GLU A 3 -23.00 -66.81 -4.29
N CYS A 4 -23.28 -65.90 -5.23
CA CYS A 4 -24.02 -66.26 -6.44
C CYS A 4 -23.61 -65.29 -7.56
N GLU A 5 -22.66 -65.79 -8.35
CA GLU A 5 -22.42 -65.63 -9.80
C GLU A 5 -23.69 -65.37 -10.64
N ARG A 6 -23.72 -64.86 -11.88
CA ARG A 6 -22.79 -64.33 -12.91
C ARG A 6 -23.69 -63.82 -14.06
N SER A 7 -23.39 -62.63 -14.64
CA SER A 7 -23.21 -62.31 -16.09
C SER A 7 -24.33 -62.64 -17.14
N PRO A 8 -24.54 -61.89 -18.26
CA PRO A 8 -23.48 -61.37 -19.13
C PRO A 8 -23.64 -59.98 -19.80
N VAL A 9 -22.47 -59.34 -19.92
CA VAL A 9 -21.88 -58.73 -21.13
C VAL A 9 -22.83 -58.10 -22.17
N ARG A 10 -22.81 -56.76 -22.22
CA ARG A 10 -22.84 -56.02 -23.50
C ARG A 10 -21.67 -55.05 -23.56
N ARG A 11 -20.81 -55.27 -24.55
CA ARG A 11 -19.75 -54.38 -24.99
C ARG A 11 -20.37 -53.11 -25.56
N LEU A 12 -19.99 -51.95 -25.06
CA LEU A 12 -20.06 -50.70 -25.83
C LEU A 12 -18.69 -50.04 -25.79
N SER A 13 -17.95 -50.24 -26.88
CA SER A 13 -16.81 -49.43 -27.24
C SER A 13 -17.33 -48.08 -27.73
N CYS A 14 -17.04 -47.00 -27.02
CA CYS A 14 -17.13 -45.65 -27.56
C CYS A 14 -16.04 -44.78 -26.93
N LEU A 15 -14.94 -44.68 -27.68
CA LEU A 15 -14.15 -43.47 -27.91
C LEU A 15 -13.87 -42.60 -26.68
N LEU A 16 -12.64 -42.73 -26.18
CA LEU A 16 -11.91 -41.67 -25.49
C LEU A 16 -11.96 -40.39 -26.34
N GLY A 17 -12.87 -39.49 -26.01
CA GLY A 17 -12.72 -38.08 -26.32
C GLY A 17 -11.68 -37.51 -25.35
N VAL A 18 -10.40 -37.57 -25.72
CA VAL A 18 -9.39 -36.70 -25.12
C VAL A 18 -9.76 -35.29 -25.52
N ALA A 19 -10.52 -34.61 -24.68
CA ALA A 19 -10.65 -33.17 -24.75
C ALA A 19 -9.26 -32.61 -24.44
N LEU A 20 -8.52 -32.30 -25.50
CA LEU A 20 -7.43 -31.33 -25.46
C LEU A 20 -8.03 -30.04 -24.92
N VAL A 21 -7.99 -29.85 -23.61
CA VAL A 21 -8.04 -28.53 -23.03
C VAL A 21 -6.76 -27.88 -23.51
N PHE A 22 -6.88 -27.03 -24.53
CA PHE A 22 -5.91 -26.00 -24.78
C PHE A 22 -5.78 -25.21 -23.49
N LEU A 23 -4.78 -25.57 -22.68
CA LEU A 23 -4.08 -24.62 -21.85
C LEU A 23 -3.61 -23.55 -22.85
N ALA A 24 -4.43 -22.52 -23.03
CA ALA A 24 -3.92 -21.21 -23.35
C ALA A 24 -2.94 -20.93 -22.22
N GLY A 25 -1.67 -21.28 -22.46
CA GLY A 25 -0.58 -20.84 -21.64
C GLY A 25 -0.78 -19.35 -21.51
N VAL A 26 -1.04 -18.90 -20.29
CA VAL A 26 -0.89 -17.50 -19.94
C VAL A 26 0.58 -17.26 -20.20
N GLY A 27 0.89 -16.79 -21.41
CA GLY A 27 2.25 -16.52 -21.82
C GLY A 27 2.80 -15.60 -20.75
N TYR A 28 3.88 -16.03 -20.08
CA TYR A 28 4.78 -15.08 -19.46
C TYR A 28 4.96 -13.96 -20.49
N GLY A 29 4.57 -12.74 -20.12
CA GLY A 29 4.76 -11.59 -21.01
C GLY A 29 6.21 -11.63 -21.42
N ALA A 30 6.48 -11.87 -22.71
CA ALA A 30 7.84 -11.93 -23.20
C ALA A 30 8.59 -10.70 -22.69
N GLU A 31 9.78 -10.89 -22.12
CA GLU A 31 10.60 -9.80 -21.59
C GLU A 31 10.60 -8.65 -22.59
N MET A 32 10.13 -7.49 -22.17
CA MET A 32 10.07 -6.33 -23.06
C MET A 32 11.47 -5.73 -23.17
N ASP A 33 11.93 -5.58 -24.41
CA ASP A 33 13.20 -4.90 -24.69
C ASP A 33 13.10 -3.40 -24.35
N SER A 34 13.96 -2.95 -23.44
CA SER A 34 14.05 -1.55 -23.02
C SER A 34 14.44 -0.63 -24.17
N ALA A 35 15.28 -1.09 -25.11
CA ALA A 35 15.67 -0.29 -26.29
C ALA A 35 14.48 -0.08 -27.24
N ALA A 36 13.69 -1.13 -27.51
CA ALA A 36 12.47 -1.03 -28.29
C ALA A 36 11.44 -0.09 -27.64
N CYS A 37 11.25 -0.15 -26.32
CA CYS A 37 10.34 0.76 -25.61
C CYS A 37 10.81 2.22 -25.69
N ARG A 38 12.10 2.45 -25.49
CA ARG A 38 12.73 3.76 -25.63
C ARG A 38 12.58 4.34 -27.04
N THR A 39 12.84 3.55 -28.09
CA THR A 39 12.63 3.98 -29.49
C THR A 39 11.18 4.39 -29.75
N LYS A 40 10.21 3.60 -29.26
CA LYS A 40 8.78 3.95 -29.37
C LYS A 40 8.46 5.25 -28.63
N ALA A 41 9.03 5.45 -27.45
CA ALA A 41 8.80 6.66 -26.66
C ALA A 41 9.31 7.91 -27.38
N LEU A 42 10.54 7.89 -27.88
CA LEU A 42 11.14 9.00 -28.62
C LEU A 42 10.39 9.31 -29.94
N ALA A 43 9.92 8.29 -30.65
CA ALA A 43 9.10 8.48 -31.85
C ALA A 43 7.77 9.17 -31.52
N ALA A 44 7.10 8.76 -30.43
CA ALA A 44 5.86 9.38 -29.97
C ALA A 44 6.08 10.83 -29.50
N GLU A 45 7.19 11.12 -28.82
CA GLU A 45 7.55 12.50 -28.45
C GLU A 45 7.73 13.40 -29.68
N LYS A 46 8.44 12.90 -30.70
CA LYS A 46 8.63 13.60 -31.98
C LYS A 46 7.29 13.87 -32.67
N ALA A 47 6.37 12.92 -32.59
CA ALA A 47 5.00 13.04 -33.10
C ALA A 47 4.08 13.91 -32.22
N ARG A 48 4.55 14.34 -31.04
CA ARG A 48 3.77 15.05 -30.02
C ARG A 48 2.57 14.26 -29.49
N ASP A 49 2.64 12.93 -29.55
CA ASP A 49 1.68 12.03 -28.91
C ASP A 49 2.11 11.79 -27.46
N TRP A 50 1.78 12.74 -26.59
CA TRP A 50 2.18 12.71 -25.18
C TRP A 50 1.66 11.50 -24.41
N PRO A 51 0.40 11.06 -24.57
CA PRO A 51 -0.08 9.84 -23.93
C PRO A 51 0.71 8.60 -24.34
N ALA A 52 0.99 8.42 -25.63
CA ALA A 52 1.77 7.28 -26.11
C ALA A 52 3.23 7.33 -25.66
N ALA A 53 3.85 8.52 -25.71
CA ALA A 53 5.21 8.75 -25.22
C ALA A 53 5.33 8.42 -23.73
N LEU A 54 4.42 8.95 -22.90
CA LEU A 54 4.41 8.69 -21.46
C LEU A 54 4.26 7.19 -21.17
N GLY A 55 3.30 6.52 -21.81
CA GLY A 55 3.10 5.09 -21.64
C GLY A 55 4.29 4.25 -22.10
N ALA A 56 5.05 4.70 -23.11
CA ALA A 56 6.24 4.01 -23.58
C ALA A 56 7.44 4.18 -22.63
N TRP A 57 7.64 5.37 -22.06
CA TRP A 57 8.65 5.57 -21.03
C TRP A 57 8.32 4.86 -19.71
N GLU A 58 7.05 4.87 -19.29
CA GLU A 58 6.60 4.11 -18.11
C GLU A 58 6.95 2.62 -18.24
N ARG A 59 6.78 2.02 -19.43
CA ARG A 59 7.17 0.63 -19.70
C ARG A 59 8.66 0.35 -19.53
N VAL A 60 9.53 1.33 -19.79
CA VAL A 60 10.97 1.19 -19.54
C VAL A 60 11.23 0.99 -18.04
N LEU A 61 10.42 1.61 -17.17
CA LEU A 61 10.54 1.44 -15.71
C LEU A 61 9.94 0.13 -15.21
N ASP A 62 8.73 -0.22 -15.66
CA ASP A 62 7.90 -1.23 -14.98
C ASP A 62 7.66 -2.54 -15.76
N ARG A 63 8.13 -2.64 -17.01
CA ARG A 63 7.95 -3.84 -17.85
C ARG A 63 9.20 -4.33 -18.55
N CYS A 64 10.26 -3.53 -18.59
CA CYS A 64 11.51 -3.89 -19.23
C CYS A 64 12.59 -4.24 -18.20
N VAL A 65 13.49 -5.15 -18.57
CA VAL A 65 14.76 -5.31 -17.88
C VAL A 65 15.64 -4.10 -18.27
N SER A 66 15.69 -3.13 -17.36
CA SER A 66 16.39 -1.86 -17.56
C SER A 66 17.52 -1.67 -16.55
N SER A 67 18.66 -1.19 -17.05
CA SER A 67 19.75 -0.68 -16.21
C SER A 67 19.33 0.58 -15.44
N GLU A 68 20.07 0.93 -14.39
CA GLU A 68 19.79 2.14 -13.60
C GLU A 68 19.87 3.42 -14.45
N ALA A 69 20.84 3.52 -15.36
CA ALA A 69 20.96 4.66 -16.27
C ALA A 69 19.69 4.84 -17.14
N GLN A 70 19.10 3.74 -17.62
CA GLN A 70 17.86 3.78 -18.39
C GLN A 70 16.65 4.14 -17.53
N ARG A 71 16.63 3.73 -16.25
CA ARG A 71 15.57 4.12 -15.32
C ARG A 71 15.63 5.61 -15.01
N VAL A 72 16.82 6.15 -14.73
CA VAL A 72 17.04 7.58 -14.52
C VAL A 72 16.62 8.40 -15.75
N GLU A 73 17.00 7.96 -16.96
CA GLU A 73 16.54 8.59 -18.22
C GLU A 73 15.00 8.57 -18.32
N ALA A 74 14.37 7.42 -18.10
CA ALA A 74 12.93 7.28 -18.20
C ALA A 74 12.19 8.17 -17.18
N ARG A 75 12.66 8.25 -15.92
CA ARG A 75 12.09 9.15 -14.89
C ARG A 75 12.14 10.62 -15.32
N ALA A 76 13.26 11.06 -15.89
CA ALA A 76 13.40 12.43 -16.38
C ALA A 76 12.39 12.76 -17.49
N HIS A 77 12.19 11.85 -18.45
CA HIS A 77 11.17 12.00 -19.50
C HIS A 77 9.74 11.97 -18.94
N ILE A 78 9.42 11.02 -18.06
CA ILE A 78 8.10 10.88 -17.41
C ILE A 78 7.73 12.18 -16.71
N LYS A 79 8.65 12.77 -15.93
CA LYS A 79 8.45 14.03 -15.22
C LYS A 79 8.07 15.18 -16.17
N GLY A 80 8.72 15.27 -17.33
CA GLY A 80 8.42 16.26 -18.36
C GLY A 80 7.13 16.01 -19.15
N LEU A 81 6.67 14.76 -19.22
CA LEU A 81 5.49 14.33 -19.98
C LEU A 81 4.20 14.30 -19.16
N ARG A 82 4.28 14.01 -17.85
CA ARG A 82 3.11 13.92 -16.97
C ARG A 82 2.19 15.14 -17.02
N PRO A 83 2.69 16.39 -17.03
CA PRO A 83 1.83 17.57 -17.15
C PRO A 83 1.11 17.69 -18.52
N LYS A 84 1.59 16.99 -19.55
CA LYS A 84 1.08 17.06 -20.93
C LYS A 84 0.10 15.94 -21.27
N ALA A 85 0.13 14.84 -20.52
CA ALA A 85 -0.78 13.72 -20.69
C ALA A 85 -2.03 13.90 -19.80
N PRO A 86 -3.23 13.55 -20.30
CA PRO A 86 -4.44 13.64 -19.51
C PRO A 86 -4.40 12.64 -18.33
N ARG A 87 -4.87 13.11 -17.17
CA ARG A 87 -5.07 12.27 -15.97
C ARG A 87 -6.47 11.66 -15.99
N ASN A 88 -6.64 10.51 -15.33
CA ASN A 88 -7.99 10.01 -15.07
C ASN A 88 -8.66 10.92 -14.03
N THR A 89 -9.82 11.47 -14.36
CA THR A 89 -10.65 12.27 -13.45
C THR A 89 -11.86 11.49 -12.93
N GLU A 90 -12.15 10.33 -13.51
CA GLU A 90 -13.29 9.49 -13.16
C GLU A 90 -12.91 8.49 -12.06
N ARG A 91 -13.29 8.81 -10.82
CA ARG A 91 -13.02 7.95 -9.66
C ARG A 91 -13.56 6.52 -9.82
N SER A 92 -14.71 6.33 -10.45
CA SER A 92 -15.30 5.00 -10.68
C SER A 92 -14.44 4.09 -11.55
N LYS A 93 -13.56 4.65 -12.40
CA LYS A 93 -12.62 3.91 -13.25
C LYS A 93 -11.29 3.58 -12.56
N ALA A 94 -11.01 4.18 -11.40
CA ALA A 94 -9.80 3.92 -10.64
C ALA A 94 -9.90 2.59 -9.88
N LEU A 95 -8.78 1.89 -9.76
CA LEU A 95 -8.68 0.67 -8.96
C LEU A 95 -8.98 1.00 -7.48
N PRO A 96 -9.90 0.29 -6.81
CA PRO A 96 -10.14 0.49 -5.39
C PRO A 96 -9.07 -0.20 -4.54
N TRP A 97 -8.34 0.59 -3.78
CA TRP A 97 -7.57 0.13 -2.62
C TRP A 97 -8.50 0.10 -1.41
N LYS A 98 -8.86 -1.11 -0.98
CA LYS A 98 -9.87 -1.31 0.07
C LYS A 98 -9.26 -1.11 1.44
N VAL A 99 -9.86 -0.26 2.26
CA VAL A 99 -9.35 0.06 3.59
C VAL A 99 -10.44 -0.17 4.64
N LEU A 100 -10.09 -0.86 5.73
CA LEU A 100 -10.85 -0.78 6.96
C LEU A 100 -10.20 0.26 7.88
N VAL A 101 -10.94 1.31 8.26
CA VAL A 101 -10.50 2.28 9.26
C VAL A 101 -11.20 2.00 10.58
N VAL A 102 -10.43 1.61 11.60
CA VAL A 102 -10.91 1.30 12.94
C VAL A 102 -10.53 2.44 13.88
N ILE A 103 -11.51 3.01 14.55
CA ILE A 103 -11.32 4.06 15.54
C ILE A 103 -11.78 3.51 16.89
N PHE A 104 -10.86 3.26 17.81
CA PHE A 104 -11.24 2.89 19.17
C PHE A 104 -11.70 4.12 19.92
N ARG A 105 -12.99 4.15 20.29
CA ARG A 105 -13.56 5.25 21.09
C ARG A 105 -12.81 5.40 22.39
N HIS A 106 -12.52 4.27 23.05
CA HIS A 106 -11.95 4.22 24.38
C HIS A 106 -10.67 3.37 24.42
N LEU A 107 -9.65 3.91 25.08
CA LEU A 107 -8.49 3.18 25.56
C LEU A 107 -8.62 3.04 27.08
N GLY A 108 -8.72 1.80 27.56
CA GLY A 108 -8.77 1.44 28.98
C GLY A 108 -7.58 0.56 29.35
N PHE A 109 -6.39 1.14 29.34
CA PHE A 109 -5.13 0.41 29.47
C PHE A 109 -4.50 0.60 30.85
N SER A 110 -3.68 -0.34 31.29
CA SER A 110 -2.85 -0.17 32.48
C SER A 110 -1.54 -0.93 32.35
N TRP A 111 -0.47 -0.37 32.90
CA TRP A 111 0.83 -1.03 32.99
C TRP A 111 1.43 -0.89 34.40
N LYS A 112 2.49 -1.67 34.66
CA LYS A 112 3.28 -1.59 35.89
C LYS A 112 4.51 -0.71 35.67
N ASP A 113 4.67 0.31 36.50
CA ASP A 113 5.86 1.15 36.59
C ASP A 113 6.49 0.94 37.97
N GLY A 114 7.39 -0.05 38.06
CA GLY A 114 7.83 -0.61 39.34
C GLY A 114 6.65 -1.18 40.12
N ASP A 115 6.50 -0.78 41.38
CA ASP A 115 5.38 -1.20 42.23
C ASP A 115 4.06 -0.47 41.91
N LYS A 116 4.12 0.62 41.14
CA LYS A 116 2.95 1.45 40.82
C LYS A 116 2.20 0.87 39.63
N THR A 117 0.87 0.85 39.72
CA THR A 117 0.01 0.54 38.57
C THR A 117 -0.47 1.85 37.96
N VAL A 118 -0.06 2.13 36.73
CA VAL A 118 -0.53 3.29 35.99
C VAL A 118 -1.79 2.89 35.24
N LYS A 119 -2.92 3.54 35.54
CA LYS A 119 -4.20 3.31 34.87
C LYS A 119 -4.51 4.48 33.95
N ILE A 120 -4.87 4.18 32.71
CA ILE A 120 -5.15 5.18 31.69
C ILE A 120 -6.56 4.97 31.17
N HIS A 121 -7.27 6.09 31.05
CA HIS A 121 -8.50 6.13 30.27
C HIS A 121 -8.42 7.30 29.31
N LYS A 122 -8.39 7.01 28.00
CA LYS A 122 -8.39 8.01 26.94
C LYS A 122 -9.59 7.79 26.04
N THR A 123 -10.16 8.89 25.55
CA THR A 123 -11.36 8.86 24.69
C THR A 123 -11.15 9.70 23.45
N VAL A 124 -11.37 9.10 22.28
CA VAL A 124 -11.55 9.81 21.00
C VAL A 124 -12.89 10.53 21.06
N SER A 125 -12.85 11.86 21.21
CA SER A 125 -14.08 12.66 21.23
C SER A 125 -14.77 12.66 19.85
N PRO A 126 -16.04 13.07 19.75
CA PRO A 126 -16.67 13.28 18.44
C PRO A 126 -15.92 14.27 17.55
N ASP A 127 -15.25 15.27 18.14
CA ASP A 127 -14.40 16.21 17.38
C ASP A 127 -13.13 15.53 16.86
N ASP A 128 -12.50 14.69 17.68
CA ASP A 128 -11.35 13.89 17.25
C ASP A 128 -11.74 12.97 16.08
N GLU A 129 -12.88 12.29 16.18
CA GLU A 129 -13.37 11.40 15.11
C GLU A 129 -13.62 12.17 13.81
N ARG A 130 -14.25 13.35 13.87
CA ARG A 130 -14.44 14.20 12.69
C ARG A 130 -13.11 14.58 12.05
N ARG A 131 -12.09 14.93 12.85
CA ARG A 131 -10.75 15.27 12.35
C ARG A 131 -10.04 14.08 11.73
N ILE A 132 -10.13 12.90 12.34
CA ILE A 132 -9.60 11.65 11.77
C ILE A 132 -10.23 11.40 10.39
N ARG A 133 -11.56 11.47 10.29
CA ARG A 133 -12.28 11.28 9.02
C ARG A 133 -11.91 12.34 7.97
N ALA A 134 -11.75 13.60 8.39
CA ALA A 134 -11.35 14.69 7.50
C ALA A 134 -9.92 14.47 6.97
N SER A 135 -8.97 14.14 7.85
CA SER A 135 -7.59 13.81 7.47
C SER A 135 -7.54 12.64 6.51
N PHE A 136 -8.24 11.54 6.83
CA PHE A 136 -8.32 10.37 5.98
C PHE A 136 -8.96 10.68 4.61
N GLY A 137 -9.95 11.60 4.59
CA GLY A 137 -10.53 12.12 3.35
C GLY A 137 -9.53 12.90 2.50
N CYS A 138 -8.62 13.67 3.11
CA CYS A 138 -7.52 14.34 2.42
C CYS A 138 -6.49 13.33 1.90
N PHE A 139 -6.10 12.33 2.71
CA PHE A 139 -5.28 11.20 2.26
C PHE A 139 -5.85 10.52 1.01
N ALA A 140 -7.14 10.19 1.01
CA ALA A 140 -7.81 9.59 -0.14
C ALA A 140 -7.77 10.48 -1.40
N LYS A 141 -7.86 11.81 -1.24
CA LYS A 141 -7.73 12.77 -2.34
C LYS A 141 -6.28 12.83 -2.86
N HIS A 142 -5.30 12.87 -1.97
CA HIS A 142 -3.88 12.84 -2.32
C HIS A 142 -3.53 11.59 -3.11
N VAL A 143 -3.94 10.40 -2.65
CA VAL A 143 -3.71 9.14 -3.37
C VAL A 143 -4.30 9.17 -4.77
N PHE A 144 -5.55 9.60 -4.91
CA PHE A 144 -6.18 9.70 -6.23
C PHE A 144 -5.46 10.70 -7.14
N HIS A 145 -5.05 11.84 -6.60
CA HIS A 145 -4.38 12.87 -7.38
C HIS A 145 -2.96 12.46 -7.81
N TYR A 146 -2.15 11.97 -6.89
CA TYR A 146 -0.74 11.62 -7.10
C TYR A 146 -0.55 10.31 -7.88
N SER A 147 -1.54 9.40 -7.85
CA SER A 147 -1.59 8.23 -8.75
C SER A 147 -2.08 8.54 -10.16
N SER A 148 -2.19 9.82 -10.56
CA SER A 148 -2.81 10.25 -11.83
C SER A 148 -4.23 9.72 -12.04
N GLY A 149 -4.96 9.50 -10.96
CA GLY A 149 -6.32 8.96 -10.93
C GLY A 149 -6.40 7.45 -11.17
N MET A 150 -5.29 6.71 -11.08
CA MET A 150 -5.29 5.26 -11.32
C MET A 150 -5.76 4.47 -10.08
N LEU A 151 -5.53 5.00 -8.88
CA LEU A 151 -5.88 4.35 -7.63
C LEU A 151 -6.85 5.24 -6.82
N ARG A 152 -7.84 4.64 -6.17
CA ARG A 152 -8.68 5.32 -5.19
C ARG A 152 -8.70 4.57 -3.87
N ILE A 153 -8.70 5.31 -2.78
CA ILE A 153 -8.97 4.74 -1.46
C ILE A 153 -10.48 4.51 -1.32
N ASP A 154 -10.84 3.28 -0.97
CA ASP A 154 -12.21 2.82 -0.74
C ASP A 154 -12.33 2.38 0.73
N ALA A 155 -12.76 3.31 1.59
CA ALA A 155 -12.63 3.17 3.04
C ALA A 155 -13.96 2.89 3.73
N ASP A 156 -14.00 1.77 4.46
CA ASP A 156 -15.04 1.42 5.42
C ASP A 156 -14.60 1.87 6.81
N PHE A 157 -15.38 2.72 7.48
CA PHE A 157 -15.08 3.18 8.84
C PHE A 157 -15.88 2.40 9.88
N ALA A 158 -15.20 1.98 10.94
CA ALA A 158 -15.81 1.38 12.12
C ALA A 158 -15.33 2.08 13.39
N VAL A 159 -16.27 2.57 14.20
CA VAL A 159 -15.97 3.04 15.55
C VAL A 159 -16.22 1.89 16.52
N ILE A 160 -15.21 1.56 17.32
CA ILE A 160 -15.29 0.50 18.32
C ILE A 160 -15.55 1.14 19.67
N GLU A 161 -16.75 0.93 20.19
CA GLU A 161 -17.16 1.43 21.52
C GLU A 161 -16.61 0.56 22.65
N GLU A 162 -16.34 -0.72 22.38
CA GLU A 162 -15.65 -1.61 23.31
C GLU A 162 -14.21 -1.09 23.56
N PRO A 163 -13.79 -0.88 24.82
CA PRO A 163 -12.46 -0.33 25.09
C PRO A 163 -11.33 -1.26 24.65
N LEU A 164 -10.29 -0.70 24.03
CA LEU A 164 -9.03 -1.40 23.88
C LEU A 164 -8.34 -1.46 25.24
N THR A 165 -8.06 -2.67 25.73
CA THR A 165 -7.51 -2.89 27.09
C THR A 165 -6.09 -3.43 27.10
N LYS A 166 -5.55 -3.78 25.93
CA LYS A 166 -4.20 -4.33 25.77
C LYS A 166 -3.45 -3.57 24.70
N LEU A 167 -2.18 -3.29 24.97
CA LEU A 167 -1.20 -2.79 24.02
C LEU A 167 0.04 -3.70 24.10
N HIS A 168 0.74 -3.83 23.00
CA HIS A 168 2.03 -4.50 22.95
C HIS A 168 3.08 -3.58 23.59
N GLY A 169 4.05 -4.15 24.31
CA GLY A 169 5.02 -3.42 25.12
C GLY A 169 5.06 -3.96 26.56
N SER A 170 6.10 -3.62 27.32
CA SER A 170 6.28 -4.06 28.70
C SER A 170 6.90 -2.97 29.57
N GLY A 171 6.82 -3.14 30.89
CA GLY A 171 7.35 -2.17 31.86
C GLY A 171 6.78 -0.77 31.64
N LYS A 172 7.66 0.21 31.40
CA LYS A 172 7.29 1.62 31.18
C LYS A 172 6.98 1.96 29.71
N GLY A 173 6.87 0.97 28.83
CA GLY A 173 6.68 1.15 27.39
C GLY A 173 8.00 1.14 26.62
N PRO A 174 7.99 1.54 25.34
CA PRO A 174 6.85 2.09 24.60
C PRO A 174 5.74 1.07 24.31
N PHE A 175 4.53 1.56 24.00
CA PHE A 175 3.34 0.76 23.76
C PHE A 175 2.73 0.95 22.37
N CYS A 176 2.17 -0.08 21.74
CA CYS A 176 1.48 0.05 20.46
C CYS A 176 0.27 -0.91 20.34
N PRO A 177 -0.78 -0.56 19.59
CA PRO A 177 -1.89 -1.46 19.31
C PRO A 177 -1.51 -2.43 18.17
N ALA A 178 -0.70 -3.43 18.49
CA ALA A 178 -0.21 -4.40 17.51
C ALA A 178 -1.36 -5.22 16.86
N PRO A 179 -1.23 -5.66 15.59
CA PRO A 179 -2.30 -6.33 14.84
C PRO A 179 -3.03 -7.45 15.60
N HIS A 180 -2.30 -8.41 16.19
CA HIS A 180 -2.87 -9.52 16.96
C HIS A 180 -3.72 -9.10 18.17
N LEU A 181 -3.49 -7.91 18.74
CA LEU A 181 -4.28 -7.40 19.87
C LEU A 181 -5.58 -6.73 19.42
N VAL A 182 -5.61 -6.24 18.18
CA VAL A 182 -6.78 -5.59 17.59
C VAL A 182 -7.66 -6.60 16.87
N ARG A 183 -7.09 -7.74 16.48
CA ARG A 183 -7.74 -8.85 15.79
C ARG A 183 -9.13 -9.24 16.32
N PRO A 184 -9.37 -9.38 17.65
CA PRO A 184 -10.70 -9.72 18.17
C PRO A 184 -11.81 -8.74 17.73
N PHE A 185 -11.44 -7.48 17.47
CA PHE A 185 -12.38 -6.45 17.03
C PHE A 185 -12.49 -6.38 15.50
N THR A 186 -11.42 -6.69 14.77
CA THR A 186 -11.38 -6.61 13.30
C THR A 186 -11.90 -7.86 12.62
N ASP A 187 -11.76 -9.05 13.21
CA ASP A 187 -12.19 -10.32 12.60
C ASP A 187 -13.69 -10.31 12.24
N ARG A 188 -14.53 -9.74 13.11
CA ARG A 188 -15.97 -9.60 12.83
C ARG A 188 -16.26 -8.65 11.67
N LEU A 189 -15.46 -7.58 11.53
CA LEU A 189 -15.63 -6.56 10.51
C LEU A 189 -15.11 -7.03 9.13
N LEU A 190 -14.10 -7.88 9.16
CA LEU A 190 -13.46 -8.48 7.99
C LEU A 190 -14.12 -9.80 7.57
N LYS A 191 -15.10 -10.31 8.31
CA LYS A 191 -15.78 -11.57 7.97
C LYS A 191 -16.39 -11.52 6.57
N GLY A 192 -15.90 -12.39 5.69
CA GLY A 192 -16.35 -12.47 4.29
C GLY A 192 -15.87 -11.30 3.41
N LYS A 193 -14.98 -10.44 3.94
CA LYS A 193 -14.38 -9.32 3.22
C LYS A 193 -12.87 -9.54 3.12
N GLN A 194 -12.26 -8.92 2.12
CA GLN A 194 -10.82 -8.74 2.07
C GLN A 194 -10.53 -7.26 1.84
N VAL A 195 -9.58 -6.73 2.61
CA VAL A 195 -9.11 -5.35 2.50
C VAL A 195 -7.61 -5.36 2.22
N ASP A 196 -7.11 -4.27 1.64
CA ASP A 196 -5.69 -4.10 1.37
C ASP A 196 -4.96 -3.55 2.60
N THR A 197 -5.63 -2.67 3.36
CA THR A 197 -5.07 -2.08 4.58
C THR A 197 -6.10 -1.99 5.70
N VAL A 198 -5.65 -2.19 6.93
CA VAL A 198 -6.36 -1.77 8.14
C VAL A 198 -5.65 -0.58 8.76
N PHE A 199 -6.34 0.55 8.94
CA PHE A 199 -5.86 1.67 9.76
C PHE A 199 -6.48 1.60 11.16
N CYS A 200 -5.67 1.70 12.19
CA CYS A 200 -6.09 1.64 13.58
C CYS A 200 -5.74 2.96 14.29
N TYR A 201 -6.76 3.72 14.68
CA TYR A 201 -6.63 4.93 15.47
C TYR A 201 -6.95 4.63 16.94
N VAL A 202 -5.99 4.94 17.82
CA VAL A 202 -6.15 4.84 19.27
C VAL A 202 -5.59 6.09 19.91
N LYS A 203 -6.34 6.72 20.82
CA LYS A 203 -5.88 7.95 21.48
C LYS A 203 -4.93 7.64 22.62
N PHE A 204 -3.73 8.18 22.55
CA PHE A 204 -2.67 7.92 23.53
C PHE A 204 -2.44 9.09 24.50
N ASN A 205 -2.88 10.30 24.14
CA ASN A 205 -2.75 11.47 24.99
C ASN A 205 -4.09 12.09 25.41
N GLY A 206 -4.04 13.07 26.31
CA GLY A 206 -5.21 13.91 26.59
C GLY A 206 -5.13 14.70 27.88
N LYS A 207 -6.20 15.45 28.18
CA LYS A 207 -6.26 16.36 29.36
C LYS A 207 -6.25 15.65 30.72
N ARG A 208 -6.50 14.34 30.77
CA ARG A 208 -6.62 13.55 32.01
C ARG A 208 -5.67 12.36 31.99
N GLY A 209 -5.03 12.11 33.13
CA GLY A 209 -4.07 11.02 33.32
C GLY A 209 -2.78 11.20 32.52
N PRO A 210 -1.75 10.38 32.80
CA PRO A 210 -0.52 10.41 32.03
C PRO A 210 -0.77 10.04 30.57
N ASP A 211 0.11 10.48 29.69
CA ASP A 211 0.11 10.04 28.29
C ASP A 211 0.70 8.63 28.18
N VAL A 212 0.27 7.90 27.16
CA VAL A 212 0.79 6.56 26.87
C VAL A 212 2.07 6.72 26.05
N PRO A 213 3.22 6.22 26.51
CA PRO A 213 4.45 6.25 25.74
C PRO A 213 4.29 5.47 24.43
N ALA A 214 4.35 6.15 23.29
CA ALA A 214 4.31 5.52 21.96
C ALA A 214 5.75 5.31 21.44
N PRO A 215 6.03 4.21 20.72
CA PRO A 215 7.35 3.97 20.15
C PRO A 215 7.64 4.91 18.97
N TRP A 216 6.58 5.32 18.27
CA TRP A 216 6.63 6.10 17.04
C TRP A 216 5.40 7.02 16.97
N ILE A 217 5.41 8.00 16.06
CA ILE A 217 4.24 8.87 15.81
C ILE A 217 3.10 8.06 15.16
N ALA A 218 3.46 7.17 14.25
CA ALA A 218 2.65 6.11 13.68
C ALA A 218 3.59 4.96 13.28
N ALA A 219 3.03 3.80 12.96
CA ALA A 219 3.83 2.73 12.38
C ALA A 219 3.01 1.80 11.49
N THR A 220 3.74 1.24 10.55
CA THR A 220 3.22 0.32 9.56
C THR A 220 3.80 -1.07 9.75
N PHE A 221 2.91 -2.05 9.63
CA PHE A 221 3.24 -3.44 9.38
C PHE A 221 2.86 -3.75 7.94
N ALA A 222 3.71 -4.53 7.31
CA ALA A 222 3.45 -5.18 6.03
C ALA A 222 2.21 -6.10 6.09
N SER A 223 2.05 -6.99 5.10
CA SER A 223 0.99 -8.01 5.16
C SER A 223 1.09 -8.84 6.45
N SER A 224 -0.02 -8.95 7.19
CA SER A 224 -0.10 -9.74 8.41
C SER A 224 -1.29 -10.70 8.40
N ALA A 225 -1.03 -11.96 8.77
CA ALA A 225 -2.07 -12.97 8.94
C ALA A 225 -3.09 -12.59 10.02
N ASP A 226 -2.70 -11.76 11.00
CA ASP A 226 -3.59 -11.29 12.07
C ASP A 226 -4.72 -10.39 11.57
N VAL A 227 -4.58 -9.82 10.37
CA VAL A 227 -5.60 -9.01 9.70
C VAL A 227 -5.94 -9.56 8.31
N GLY A 228 -5.87 -10.89 8.16
CA GLY A 228 -6.30 -11.58 6.94
C GLY A 228 -5.41 -11.31 5.72
N GLY A 229 -4.12 -11.01 5.94
CA GLY A 229 -3.15 -10.71 4.88
C GLY A 229 -3.12 -9.25 4.44
N ALA A 230 -3.94 -8.38 5.04
CA ALA A 230 -3.86 -6.94 4.82
C ALA A 230 -2.59 -6.33 5.42
N GLY A 231 -2.17 -5.17 4.92
CA GLY A 231 -1.27 -4.28 5.66
C GLY A 231 -1.97 -3.72 6.91
N PHE A 232 -1.20 -3.36 7.94
CA PHE A 232 -1.75 -2.73 9.14
C PHE A 232 -1.00 -1.45 9.49
N VAL A 233 -1.72 -0.34 9.63
CA VAL A 233 -1.18 0.93 10.12
C VAL A 233 -1.77 1.21 11.49
N ASN A 234 -0.92 1.57 12.45
CA ASN A 234 -1.37 2.15 13.72
C ASN A 234 -1.01 3.62 13.80
N ILE A 235 -2.00 4.44 14.15
CA ILE A 235 -1.85 5.86 14.38
C ILE A 235 -2.26 6.15 15.83
N PRO A 236 -1.27 6.21 16.75
CA PRO A 236 -1.42 6.84 18.05
C PRO A 236 -1.94 8.29 17.89
N TRP A 237 -3.25 8.48 18.05
CA TRP A 237 -3.89 9.77 17.83
C TRP A 237 -3.42 10.77 18.88
N ARG A 238 -2.97 11.93 18.41
CA ARG A 238 -2.49 13.08 19.18
C ARG A 238 -1.16 12.93 19.92
N THR A 239 -0.39 11.85 19.81
CA THR A 239 0.98 11.76 20.37
C THR A 239 2.02 12.49 19.51
N ASN A 240 1.72 13.74 19.14
CA ASN A 240 2.44 14.63 18.20
C ASN A 240 1.79 14.80 16.80
N TYR A 241 0.72 14.07 16.48
CA TYR A 241 -0.04 14.19 15.22
C TYR A 241 -1.45 14.79 15.39
N PRO A 242 -1.96 15.66 14.49
CA PRO A 242 -1.22 16.33 13.42
C PRO A 242 -0.17 17.30 13.97
N PHE A 243 1.00 17.37 13.32
CA PHE A 243 2.01 18.36 13.69
C PHE A 243 1.53 19.76 13.31
N LYS A 244 2.01 20.78 14.02
CA LYS A 244 1.75 22.16 13.63
C LYS A 244 2.34 22.41 12.23
N GLY A 245 1.47 22.66 11.26
CA GLY A 245 1.85 22.97 9.88
C GLY A 245 1.90 21.76 8.94
N GLU A 246 1.56 20.56 9.41
CA GLU A 246 1.40 19.35 8.58
C GLU A 246 0.18 19.45 7.67
N THR A 247 0.25 18.81 6.51
CA THR A 247 -0.89 18.71 5.57
C THR A 247 -1.85 17.64 6.08
N ASP A 248 -3.16 17.91 6.07
CA ASP A 248 -4.15 16.86 6.34
C ASP A 248 -3.94 15.65 5.39
N GLY A 249 -3.99 14.44 5.96
CA GLY A 249 -3.76 13.17 5.26
C GLY A 249 -2.29 12.77 5.05
N GLU A 250 -1.33 13.60 5.48
CA GLU A 250 0.10 13.37 5.25
C GLU A 250 0.64 12.15 6.00
N MET A 251 0.31 12.01 7.29
CA MET A 251 0.69 10.84 8.09
C MET A 251 0.12 9.54 7.53
N GLU A 252 -1.17 9.52 7.15
CA GLU A 252 -1.77 8.35 6.54
C GLU A 252 -1.09 7.99 5.22
N LEU A 253 -0.72 9.00 4.42
CA LEU A 253 0.01 8.79 3.17
C LEU A 253 1.40 8.22 3.41
N HIS A 254 2.14 8.79 4.36
CA HIS A 254 3.49 8.35 4.74
C HIS A 254 3.51 6.88 5.15
N GLU A 255 2.62 6.50 6.07
CA GLU A 255 2.49 5.14 6.57
C GLU A 255 1.99 4.17 5.50
N TRP A 256 1.00 4.59 4.71
CA TRP A 256 0.52 3.79 3.59
C TRP A 256 1.61 3.53 2.54
N LEU A 257 2.50 4.49 2.28
CA LEU A 257 3.60 4.29 1.33
C LEU A 257 4.60 3.21 1.77
N HIS A 258 4.81 3.01 3.06
CA HIS A 258 5.58 1.84 3.56
C HIS A 258 4.93 0.52 3.11
N GLN A 259 3.59 0.46 3.10
CA GLN A 259 2.87 -0.72 2.61
C GLN A 259 2.95 -0.86 1.10
N ILE A 260 2.96 0.25 0.37
CA ILE A 260 3.02 0.24 -1.08
C ILE A 260 4.37 -0.24 -1.59
N ASP A 261 5.46 0.25 -1.00
CA ASP A 261 6.80 -0.27 -1.28
C ASP A 261 6.86 -1.79 -1.03
N TRP A 262 6.44 -2.22 0.16
CA TRP A 262 6.40 -3.65 0.49
C TRP A 262 5.52 -4.47 -0.47
N MET A 263 4.35 -3.95 -0.85
CA MET A 263 3.40 -4.60 -1.74
C MET A 263 4.00 -4.78 -3.14
N PHE A 264 4.58 -3.73 -3.71
CA PHE A 264 5.20 -3.84 -5.02
C PHE A 264 6.30 -4.89 -5.01
N ARG A 265 7.13 -4.91 -3.97
CA ARG A 265 8.23 -5.87 -3.83
C ARG A 265 7.76 -7.30 -3.59
N HIS A 266 6.93 -7.53 -2.59
CA HIS A 266 6.66 -8.88 -2.05
C HIS A 266 5.35 -9.48 -2.55
N VAL A 267 4.40 -8.65 -2.97
CA VAL A 267 3.10 -9.12 -3.48
C VAL A 267 3.10 -9.13 -4.99
N LEU A 268 3.57 -8.06 -5.62
CA LEU A 268 3.58 -7.91 -7.09
C LEU A 268 4.95 -8.22 -7.73
N HIS A 269 5.98 -8.50 -6.94
CA HIS A 269 7.31 -8.93 -7.38
C HIS A 269 8.11 -7.93 -8.22
N TYR A 270 7.81 -6.64 -8.10
CA TYR A 270 8.66 -5.61 -8.69
C TYR A 270 10.04 -5.58 -8.01
N PRO A 271 11.09 -5.12 -8.71
CA PRO A 271 12.43 -4.97 -8.14
C PRO A 271 12.46 -4.02 -6.93
N ASP A 272 13.27 -4.37 -5.94
CA ASP A 272 13.40 -3.67 -4.65
C ASP A 272 13.79 -2.19 -4.78
N GLU A 273 14.49 -1.81 -5.85
CA GLU A 273 15.04 -0.45 -6.04
C GLU A 273 14.05 0.52 -6.71
N LEU A 274 12.85 0.04 -7.05
CA LEU A 274 11.93 0.81 -7.89
C LEU A 274 11.27 1.96 -7.12
N VAL A 275 10.89 1.71 -5.85
CA VAL A 275 10.16 2.65 -5.00
C VAL A 275 11.04 3.01 -3.79
N PRO A 276 11.42 4.28 -3.60
CA PRO A 276 12.15 4.70 -2.41
C PRO A 276 11.24 4.64 -1.17
N THR A 277 11.85 4.36 -0.01
CA THR A 277 11.12 4.38 1.27
C THR A 277 10.59 5.80 1.58
N SER A 278 9.40 5.87 2.19
CA SER A 278 8.83 7.15 2.63
C SER A 278 9.59 7.79 3.81
N ASP A 279 10.53 7.08 4.44
CA ASP A 279 11.47 7.59 5.45
C ASP A 279 12.71 8.26 4.86
N ALA A 280 12.95 8.12 3.55
CA ALA A 280 14.17 8.59 2.87
C ALA A 280 14.18 10.09 2.54
N GLY A 281 13.26 10.86 3.12
CA GLY A 281 13.16 12.30 2.91
C GLY A 281 14.41 13.05 3.38
N ARG A 282 14.89 13.97 2.56
CA ARG A 282 16.07 14.81 2.85
C ARG A 282 15.82 16.26 2.45
N PHE A 283 16.63 17.17 2.99
CA PHE A 283 16.61 18.58 2.57
C PHE A 283 17.48 18.80 1.34
N GLU A 284 17.20 19.84 0.54
CA GLU A 284 18.11 20.27 -0.53
C GLU A 284 19.52 20.57 0.02
N GLY A 285 20.55 20.09 -0.69
CA GLY A 285 21.96 20.24 -0.31
C GLY A 285 22.43 19.26 0.78
N ASP A 286 21.57 18.35 1.23
CA ASP A 286 21.94 17.31 2.16
C ASP A 286 22.72 16.18 1.46
N ASN A 287 23.94 15.93 1.92
CA ASN A 287 24.85 14.92 1.38
C ASN A 287 24.90 13.63 2.21
N ARG A 288 23.93 13.42 3.12
CA ARG A 288 23.84 12.18 3.88
C ARG A 288 23.78 10.96 2.94
N PRO A 289 24.49 9.87 3.25
CA PRO A 289 24.38 8.64 2.47
C PRO A 289 22.97 8.05 2.62
N GLY A 290 22.41 7.58 1.50
CA GLY A 290 21.02 7.12 1.43
C GLY A 290 20.01 8.24 1.16
N GLY A 291 18.75 7.86 1.03
CA GLY A 291 17.69 8.79 0.62
C GLY A 291 17.44 8.82 -0.89
N ASP A 292 16.40 9.52 -1.30
CA ASP A 292 16.06 9.69 -2.72
C ASP A 292 16.97 10.74 -3.39
N PRO A 293 17.87 10.35 -4.31
CA PRO A 293 18.79 11.27 -4.95
C PRO A 293 18.10 12.34 -5.83
N GLU A 294 16.84 12.13 -6.22
CA GLU A 294 16.13 12.94 -7.19
C GLU A 294 15.27 14.04 -6.53
N TYR A 295 15.07 13.97 -5.21
CA TYR A 295 14.31 14.97 -4.46
C TYR A 295 15.01 15.42 -3.18
N GLY A 296 15.02 16.74 -2.97
CA GLY A 296 15.35 17.36 -1.70
C GLY A 296 14.22 18.32 -1.35
N ARG A 297 13.68 18.21 -0.13
CA ARG A 297 12.71 19.16 0.41
C ARG A 297 13.38 20.52 0.61
N LYS A 298 12.73 21.59 0.17
CA LYS A 298 13.21 22.95 0.40
C LYS A 298 13.02 23.31 1.86
N ARG A 299 13.93 24.10 2.44
CA ARG A 299 13.77 24.60 3.81
C ARG A 299 12.54 25.49 4.00
N THR A 300 12.03 26.06 2.90
CA THR A 300 10.80 26.87 2.89
C THR A 300 9.53 26.03 2.87
N GLU A 301 9.61 24.74 2.53
CA GLU A 301 8.47 23.84 2.60
C GLU A 301 8.24 23.45 4.06
N THR A 302 6.99 23.53 4.53
CA THR A 302 6.62 23.18 5.92
C THR A 302 6.28 21.71 6.08
N THR A 303 6.07 20.98 4.98
CA THR A 303 5.61 19.59 4.97
C THR A 303 6.41 18.70 4.02
N TRP A 304 6.25 17.38 4.16
CA TRP A 304 6.83 16.36 3.29
C TRP A 304 5.88 15.92 2.17
N ILE A 305 4.68 16.51 2.06
CA ILE A 305 3.68 16.08 1.06
C ILE A 305 4.20 16.10 -0.38
N ARG A 306 5.10 17.03 -0.71
CA ARG A 306 5.74 17.12 -2.03
C ARG A 306 6.76 16.00 -2.28
N PHE A 307 7.45 15.54 -1.23
CA PHE A 307 8.28 14.35 -1.31
C PHE A 307 7.42 13.11 -1.57
N TYR A 308 6.31 12.93 -0.86
CA TYR A 308 5.40 11.80 -1.11
C TYR A 308 4.75 11.85 -2.50
N GLN A 309 4.40 13.05 -2.98
CA GLN A 309 3.98 13.25 -4.37
C GLN A 309 5.06 12.81 -5.35
N HIS A 310 6.33 13.18 -5.12
CA HIS A 310 7.46 12.77 -5.95
C HIS A 310 7.61 11.24 -6.01
N ILE A 311 7.56 10.54 -4.86
CA ILE A 311 7.56 9.07 -4.84
C ILE A 311 6.43 8.52 -5.73
N MET A 312 5.22 9.05 -5.57
CA MET A 312 4.05 8.51 -6.28
C MET A 312 3.99 8.85 -7.77
N GLU A 313 4.53 10.01 -8.17
CA GLU A 313 4.50 10.48 -9.55
C GLU A 313 5.76 10.07 -10.34
N ASP A 314 6.94 10.09 -9.72
CA ASP A 314 8.18 9.92 -10.48
C ASP A 314 8.71 8.47 -10.40
N HIS A 315 8.39 7.73 -9.34
CA HIS A 315 8.88 6.35 -9.15
C HIS A 315 7.85 5.28 -9.51
N ILE A 316 6.55 5.60 -9.44
CA ILE A 316 5.47 4.62 -9.63
C ILE A 316 4.65 5.00 -10.86
N THR A 317 4.61 4.08 -11.83
CA THR A 317 3.91 4.29 -13.11
C THR A 317 2.40 4.21 -12.96
N ARG A 318 1.66 4.71 -13.96
CA ARG A 318 0.20 4.55 -14.01
C ARG A 318 -0.23 3.07 -14.05
N GLN A 319 0.52 2.23 -14.76
CA GLN A 319 0.20 0.80 -14.86
C GLN A 319 0.40 0.10 -13.51
N MET A 320 1.51 0.36 -12.81
CA MET A 320 1.73 -0.14 -11.45
C MET A 320 0.59 0.24 -10.52
N TRP A 321 0.13 1.50 -10.57
CA TRP A 321 -1.02 1.94 -9.77
C TRP A 321 -2.31 1.23 -10.14
N SER A 322 -2.54 0.92 -11.41
CA SER A 322 -3.72 0.19 -11.87
C SER A 322 -3.74 -1.30 -11.46
N GLU A 323 -2.61 -1.79 -10.93
CA GLU A 323 -2.43 -3.17 -10.48
C GLU A 323 -2.22 -3.28 -8.96
N ALA A 324 -2.07 -2.14 -8.27
CA ALA A 324 -1.71 -2.08 -6.85
C ALA A 324 -2.77 -2.75 -5.95
N THR A 325 -2.41 -3.88 -5.35
CA THR A 325 -3.28 -4.64 -4.44
C THR A 325 -2.45 -5.50 -3.49
N MET A 326 -2.89 -5.62 -2.24
CA MET A 326 -2.35 -6.61 -1.30
C MET A 326 -2.99 -7.99 -1.51
N ARG A 327 -3.98 -8.08 -2.41
CA ARG A 327 -4.86 -9.24 -2.60
C ARG A 327 -4.80 -9.75 -4.04
N PRO A 328 -3.64 -10.21 -4.53
CA PRO A 328 -3.54 -10.78 -5.86
C PRO A 328 -4.43 -12.03 -5.93
N LYS A 329 -5.06 -12.27 -7.08
CA LYS A 329 -5.88 -13.49 -7.24
C LYS A 329 -4.95 -14.71 -7.26
N PRO A 330 -5.31 -15.80 -6.56
CA PRO A 330 -4.53 -17.04 -6.61
C PRO A 330 -4.32 -17.51 -8.06
N GLY A 331 -3.09 -17.92 -8.39
CA GLY A 331 -2.73 -18.44 -9.71
C GLY A 331 -2.58 -17.40 -10.82
N GLN A 332 -2.76 -16.11 -10.55
CA GLN A 332 -2.40 -15.07 -11.53
C GLN A 332 -0.89 -14.81 -11.50
N PRO A 333 -0.22 -14.75 -12.67
CA PRO A 333 1.15 -14.26 -12.76
C PRO A 333 1.26 -12.86 -12.14
N ARG A 334 2.31 -12.61 -11.36
CA ARG A 334 2.51 -11.31 -10.74
C ARG A 334 3.23 -10.41 -11.75
N PRO A 335 2.85 -9.13 -11.89
CA PRO A 335 3.41 -8.26 -12.93
C PRO A 335 4.95 -8.16 -12.92
N GLY A 336 5.56 -8.17 -11.74
CA GLY A 336 7.01 -8.10 -11.58
C GLY A 336 7.74 -9.44 -11.82
N ASP A 337 7.04 -10.57 -11.95
CA ASP A 337 7.68 -11.86 -12.30
C ASP A 337 8.43 -11.77 -13.64
N ALA A 338 7.94 -10.94 -14.56
CA ALA A 338 8.58 -10.69 -15.86
C ALA A 338 9.87 -9.85 -15.77
N LEU A 339 10.13 -9.21 -14.63
CA LEU A 339 11.30 -8.36 -14.38
C LEU A 339 12.40 -9.08 -13.59
N ALA A 340 12.09 -10.26 -13.03
CA ALA A 340 13.02 -11.01 -12.21
C ALA A 340 13.84 -11.97 -13.08
N PRO A 341 15.14 -11.72 -13.33
CA PRO A 341 15.96 -12.69 -14.03
C PRO A 341 16.05 -13.98 -13.19
N GLY A 342 15.54 -15.08 -13.72
CA GLY A 342 15.91 -16.43 -13.28
C GLY A 342 15.35 -16.93 -11.94
N ARG A 343 14.23 -16.44 -11.41
CA ARG A 343 13.51 -17.14 -10.33
C ARG A 343 12.70 -18.31 -10.91
N LYS A 344 13.39 -19.40 -11.26
CA LYS A 344 12.78 -20.74 -11.39
C LYS A 344 12.80 -21.44 -10.04
#